data_AF-A0A171CWA7-F1
#
_entry.id   AF-A0A171CWA7-F1
#
_cell.length_a   1.000
_cell.length_b   1.000
_cell.length_c   1.000
_cell.angle_alpha   90.00
_cell.angle_beta   90.00
_cell.angle_gamma   90.00
#
_symmetry.space_group_name_H-M   'P 1'
#
loop_
_entity.id
_entity.type
_entity.pdbx_description
1 polymer ?
#
loop_
_entity_poly.entity_id
_entity_poly.type
_entity_poly.pdbx_seq_one_letter_code
_entity_poly.pdbx_strand_id
1 'polypeptide(L)'
;MMSQMSHDVSDLSGEQAAVFPAVSRLESNADGPRHLRQVAQEARLEPERTVQALDQLTGELGLVVAMDGPWHPDFGPFYRVQSLR
;
A
#
# COMPACT_ATOMS: atom_id res chain seq x y z
N MET A 1 -3.07 29.13 -10.69
CA MET A 1 -3.95 27.95 -10.59
C MET A 1 -3.05 26.75 -10.30
N MET A 2 -3.02 26.25 -9.06
CA MET A 2 -2.31 25.01 -8.72
C MET A 2 -3.31 24.07 -8.07
N SER A 3 -3.98 23.27 -8.91
CA SER A 3 -4.91 22.21 -8.52
C SER A 3 -4.68 21.05 -9.47
N GLN A 4 -3.57 20.34 -9.31
CA GLN A 4 -3.27 19.14 -10.11
C GLN A 4 -2.91 17.90 -9.30
N MET A 5 -2.69 18.00 -7.99
CA MET A 5 -2.36 16.83 -7.16
C MET A 5 -3.60 16.14 -6.55
N SER A 6 -4.80 16.70 -6.73
CA SER A 6 -6.02 16.16 -6.11
C SER A 6 -6.80 15.18 -6.99
N HIS A 7 -6.46 15.01 -8.28
CA HIS A 7 -7.26 14.18 -9.18
C HIS A 7 -6.85 12.70 -9.21
N ASP A 8 -5.58 12.33 -9.03
CA ASP A 8 -5.16 10.91 -9.06
C ASP A 8 -5.63 10.10 -7.84
N VAL A 9 -5.83 10.74 -6.68
CA VAL A 9 -6.34 10.07 -5.47
C VAL A 9 -7.88 9.93 -5.51
N SER A 10 -8.56 10.66 -6.40
CA SER A 10 -10.04 10.67 -6.48
C SER A 10 -10.65 9.49 -7.21
N ASP A 11 -9.87 8.67 -7.93
CA ASP A 11 -10.37 7.49 -8.67
C ASP A 11 -9.99 6.13 -8.03
N LEU A 12 -9.53 6.14 -6.77
CA LEU A 12 -9.27 4.90 -6.06
C LEU A 12 -10.57 4.13 -5.80
N SER A 13 -10.56 2.83 -6.08
CA SER A 13 -11.62 1.93 -5.65
C SER A 13 -11.74 1.93 -4.12
N GLY A 14 -12.89 1.54 -3.57
CA GLY A 14 -13.10 1.51 -2.12
C GLY A 14 -12.06 0.65 -1.38
N GLU A 15 -11.56 -0.41 -2.01
CA GLU A 15 -10.49 -1.26 -1.45
C GLU A 15 -9.13 -0.58 -1.53
N GLN A 16 -8.80 0.04 -2.67
CA GLN A 16 -7.55 0.79 -2.84
C GLN A 16 -7.47 1.97 -1.86
N ALA A 17 -8.59 2.68 -1.67
CA ALA A 17 -8.73 3.78 -0.73
C ALA A 17 -8.64 3.33 0.74
N ALA A 18 -8.85 2.04 1.04
CA ALA A 18 -8.59 1.47 2.37
C ALA A 18 -7.13 1.02 2.53
N VAL A 19 -6.56 0.38 1.50
CA VAL A 19 -5.20 -0.19 1.52
C VAL A 19 -4.12 0.88 1.46
N PHE A 20 -4.25 1.90 0.61
CA PHE A 20 -3.21 2.91 0.46
C PHE A 20 -2.92 3.68 1.76
N PRO A 21 -3.93 4.20 2.50
CA PRO A 21 -3.70 4.80 3.81
C PRO A 21 -3.16 3.82 4.85
N ALA A 22 -3.56 2.54 4.79
CA ALA A 22 -3.03 1.51 5.69
C ALA A 22 -1.53 1.32 5.50
N VAL A 23 -1.06 1.21 4.25
CA VAL A 23 0.37 1.13 3.93
C VAL A 23 1.11 2.38 4.40
N SER A 24 0.56 3.58 4.12
CA SER A 24 1.15 4.85 4.55
C SER A 24 1.30 4.97 6.07
N ARG A 25 0.28 4.53 6.84
CA ARG A 25 0.34 4.51 8.31
C ARG A 25 1.37 3.52 8.83
N LEU A 26 1.40 2.30 8.29
CA LEU A 26 2.33 1.27 8.73
C LEU A 26 3.79 1.65 8.44
N GLU A 27 4.07 2.23 7.28
CA GLU A 27 5.40 2.76 6.95
C GLU A 27 5.86 3.85 7.92
N SER A 28 4.95 4.71 8.36
CA SER A 28 5.24 5.83 9.26
C SER A 28 5.41 5.42 10.73
N ASN A 29 5.07 4.19 11.09
CA ASN A 29 5.25 3.70 12.45
C ASN A 29 6.74 3.44 12.76
N ALA A 30 7.12 3.47 14.04
CA ALA A 30 8.49 3.17 14.52
C ALA A 30 9.03 1.81 14.03
N ASP A 31 8.08 0.96 13.72
CA ASP A 31 8.17 -0.41 13.28
C ASP A 31 8.52 -0.53 11.79
N GLY A 32 8.23 0.50 10.99
CA GLY A 32 8.48 0.58 9.55
C GLY A 32 7.52 -0.24 8.67
N PRO A 33 7.79 -0.35 7.35
CA PRO A 33 7.00 -1.09 6.38
C PRO A 33 6.62 -2.51 6.84
N ARG A 34 5.47 -3.01 6.38
CA ARG A 34 4.87 -4.26 6.87
C ARG A 34 4.42 -5.18 5.73
N HIS A 35 4.25 -6.46 6.06
CA HIS A 35 3.80 -7.50 5.15
C HIS A 35 2.27 -7.49 4.95
N LEU A 36 1.81 -8.30 3.98
CA LEU A 36 0.41 -8.43 3.57
C LEU A 36 -0.55 -8.60 4.75
N ARG A 37 -0.25 -9.48 5.72
CA ARG A 37 -1.17 -9.78 6.83
C ARG A 37 -1.47 -8.53 7.67
N GLN A 38 -0.46 -7.74 7.97
CA GLN A 38 -0.59 -6.52 8.76
C GLN A 38 -1.28 -5.41 7.95
N VAL A 39 -0.99 -5.33 6.65
CA VAL A 39 -1.70 -4.40 5.75
C VAL A 39 -3.20 -4.73 5.69
N ALA A 40 -3.55 -6.02 5.54
CA ALA A 40 -4.94 -6.48 5.52
C ALA A 40 -5.67 -6.17 6.84
N GLN A 41 -4.99 -6.40 7.97
CA GLN A 41 -5.52 -6.07 9.30
C GLN A 41 -5.77 -4.57 9.46
N GLU A 42 -4.82 -3.73 9.06
CA GLU A 42 -4.92 -2.27 9.15
C GLU A 42 -6.00 -1.71 8.20
N ALA A 43 -6.11 -2.28 6.99
CA ALA A 43 -7.14 -1.93 6.01
C ALA A 43 -8.53 -2.50 6.36
N ARG A 44 -8.61 -3.42 7.33
CA ARG A 44 -9.82 -4.19 7.69
C ARG A 44 -10.43 -4.91 6.49
N LEU A 45 -9.57 -5.52 5.68
CA LEU A 45 -9.94 -6.30 4.51
C LEU A 45 -9.46 -7.74 4.66
N GLU A 46 -10.14 -8.63 3.94
CA GLU A 46 -9.66 -10.00 3.78
C GLU A 46 -8.34 -10.02 3.01
N PRO A 47 -7.46 -11.02 3.25
CA PRO A 47 -6.16 -11.10 2.60
C PRO A 47 -6.23 -11.06 1.07
N GLU A 48 -7.19 -11.75 0.47
CA GLU A 48 -7.36 -11.85 -0.99
C GLU A 48 -7.69 -10.50 -1.63
N ARG A 49 -8.62 -9.74 -1.03
CA ARG A 49 -8.98 -8.39 -1.49
C ARG A 49 -7.82 -7.41 -1.28
N THR A 50 -7.07 -7.60 -0.19
CA THR A 50 -5.87 -6.81 0.08
C THR A 50 -4.79 -7.04 -0.98
N VAL A 51 -4.57 -8.30 -1.40
CA VAL A 51 -3.66 -8.63 -2.50
C VAL A 51 -4.09 -7.94 -3.78
N GLN A 52 -5.37 -8.06 -4.16
CA GLN A 52 -5.87 -7.45 -5.40
C GLN A 52 -5.68 -5.92 -5.41
N ALA A 53 -5.98 -5.26 -4.30
CA ALA A 53 -5.75 -3.82 -4.17
C ALA A 53 -4.26 -3.46 -4.19
N LEU A 54 -3.39 -4.25 -3.55
CA LEU A 54 -1.94 -4.04 -3.58
C LEU A 54 -1.35 -4.25 -4.98
N ASP A 55 -1.81 -5.23 -5.74
CA ASP A 55 -1.37 -5.46 -7.12
C ASP A 55 -1.70 -4.25 -8.00
N GLN A 56 -2.89 -3.66 -7.85
CA GLN A 56 -3.27 -2.45 -8.58
C GLN A 56 -2.47 -1.22 -8.13
N LEU A 57 -2.26 -1.07 -6.82
CA LEU A 57 -1.50 0.04 -6.24
C LEU A 57 -0.01 -0.02 -6.56
N THR A 58 0.56 -1.22 -6.72
CA THR A 58 1.97 -1.44 -7.08
C THR A 58 2.21 -1.49 -8.58
N GLY A 59 1.23 -1.97 -9.34
CA GLY A 59 1.25 -2.03 -10.80
C GLY A 59 0.72 -0.74 -11.43
N GLU A 60 -0.55 -0.76 -11.82
CA GLU A 60 -1.17 0.27 -12.68
C GLU A 60 -1.05 1.69 -12.12
N LEU A 61 -1.20 1.85 -10.80
CA LEU A 61 -1.22 3.17 -10.16
C LEU A 61 0.17 3.62 -9.70
N GLY A 62 1.11 2.70 -9.47
CA GLY A 62 2.48 3.02 -9.02
C GLY A 62 2.54 3.83 -7.71
N LEU A 63 1.56 3.68 -6.83
CA LEU A 63 1.43 4.42 -5.57
C LEU A 63 2.08 3.69 -4.38
N VAL A 64 2.28 2.38 -4.50
CA VAL A 64 2.89 1.51 -3.49
C VAL A 64 4.04 0.77 -4.11
N VAL A 65 5.09 0.47 -3.34
CA VAL A 65 6.23 -0.33 -3.77
C VAL A 65 6.31 -1.58 -2.90
N ALA A 66 6.39 -2.74 -3.54
CA ALA A 66 6.75 -4.00 -2.91
C ALA A 66 8.28 -4.11 -2.80
N MET A 67 8.79 -4.38 -1.61
CA MET A 67 10.21 -4.56 -1.34
C MET A 67 10.47 -5.97 -0.84
N ASP A 68 11.40 -6.67 -1.47
CA ASP A 68 11.90 -7.93 -0.96
C ASP A 68 12.84 -7.66 0.22
N GLY A 69 12.51 -8.21 1.39
CA GLY A 69 13.35 -8.10 2.57
C GLY A 69 14.15 -9.39 2.79
N PRO A 70 15.47 -9.32 3.03
CA PRO A 70 16.28 -10.52 3.25
C PRO A 70 16.02 -11.20 4.60
N TRP A 71 15.22 -10.58 5.48
CA TRP A 71 15.07 -11.00 6.87
C TRP A 71 13.96 -12.05 7.07
N HIS A 72 12.94 -12.08 6.21
CA HIS A 72 11.85 -13.05 6.30
C HIS A 72 11.16 -13.32 4.94
N PRO A 73 11.78 -14.13 4.05
CA PRO A 73 11.20 -14.43 2.73
C PRO A 73 9.85 -15.16 2.82
N ASP A 74 9.61 -15.90 3.90
CA ASP A 74 8.39 -16.70 4.09
C ASP A 74 7.11 -15.86 4.28
N PHE A 75 7.25 -14.58 4.66
CA PHE A 75 6.11 -13.67 4.82
C PHE A 75 5.81 -12.83 3.58
N GLY A 76 6.59 -12.99 2.50
CA GLY A 76 6.47 -12.22 1.28
C GLY A 76 7.00 -10.78 1.41
N PRO A 77 6.68 -9.90 0.45
CA PRO A 77 7.24 -8.56 0.40
C PRO A 77 6.73 -7.65 1.53
N PHE A 78 7.47 -6.57 1.74
CA PHE A 78 7.03 -5.43 2.54
C PHE A 78 6.47 -4.36 1.60
N TYR A 79 5.43 -3.66 2.05
CA TYR A 79 4.80 -2.61 1.26
C TYR A 79 5.07 -1.24 1.87
N ARG A 80 5.41 -0.27 1.02
CA ARG A 80 5.60 1.14 1.38
C ARG A 80 4.99 2.06 0.34
N VAL A 81 4.70 3.32 0.67
CA VAL A 81 4.25 4.27 -0.35
C VAL A 81 5.40 4.68 -1.27
N GLN A 82 5.07 4.89 -2.54
CA GLN A 82 6.00 5.46 -3.51
C GLN A 82 6.23 6.93 -3.15
N SER A 83 7.43 7.27 -2.68
CA SER A 83 7.82 8.68 -2.55
C SER A 83 8.05 9.27 -3.94
N LEU A 84 7.15 10.13 -4.41
CA LEU A 84 7.37 10.93 -5.62
C LEU A 84 8.52 11.91 -5.31
N ARG A 85 9.64 11.76 -6.01
CA ARG A 85 10.77 12.71 -6.02
C ARG A 85 10.87 13.34 -7.39
#